data_AF-A0A1X2YUB9-F1
#
_entry.id   AF-A0A1X2YUB9-F1
#
_cell.length_a   1.000
_cell.length_b   1.000
_cell.length_c   1.000
_cell.angle_alpha   90.00
_cell.angle_beta   90.00
_cell.angle_gamma   90.00
#
_symmetry.space_group_name_H-M   'P 1'
#
loop_
_entity.id
_entity.type
_entity.pdbx_description
1 polymer ?
#
loop_
_entity_poly.entity_id
_entity_poly.type
_entity_poly.pdbx_seq_one_letter_code
_entity_poly.pdbx_strand_id
1 'polypeptide(L)'
;MMMQRIIRLVDHLRLFGVGLVSDPTDIVFCLALALLPAGGTVFGFSMMYWSPISPVLFVLHVLLNVRFVPRVFSRYGAIMLYPAALIVVSVYGWASIGFHVHTAFQTLVALLSGISCLISLDIAFRLKQLDWAYAIRLVVIAYWVSFGIGVLEFLAVHGHAPAITWIARRILKRNYVPNHVQFLFAEPSYVGMHVFGVLMPLYWFTKRRQVAILTLSYAFGAAAMGVGVRILIDTVVALLLWLVVAVNFHRLRNIVITIAGLGVIGIGGSAVMLRNPRVESLLTNSPVNGDFSALARLFRALAPAEAWKTDWAHFLFGFGIGNLKDAIARGYGAAVQALTAMGGKPQSNEEIRLLSNPPGDHYIFTMSAYVDAISEFGILMCLVGAVLLFMHITRNGAWNKMTVCWVVLLAYLYIQFEGYAFYALWLFIWVVGTRVYGQKRDSGKQLSAS
;
A
#
# COMPACT_ATOMS: atom_id res chain seq x y z
N MET A 1 7.95 0.60 -36.89
CA MET A 1 6.60 -0.01 -37.04
C MET A 1 5.73 0.05 -35.77
N MET A 2 6.22 -0.35 -34.58
CA MET A 2 5.44 -0.31 -33.33
C MET A 2 4.98 1.11 -32.94
N MET A 3 5.87 2.11 -33.09
CA MET A 3 5.56 3.51 -32.80
C MET A 3 4.46 4.08 -33.73
N GLN A 4 4.43 3.69 -35.01
CA GLN A 4 3.37 4.09 -35.95
C GLN A 4 2.02 3.41 -35.67
N ARG A 5 2.01 2.19 -35.12
CA ARG A 5 0.78 1.52 -34.65
C ARG A 5 0.24 2.20 -33.39
N ILE A 6 1.12 2.61 -32.48
CA ILE A 6 0.75 3.37 -31.27
C ILE A 6 0.18 4.74 -31.66
N ILE A 7 0.81 5.47 -32.59
CA ILE A 7 0.30 6.76 -33.09
C ILE A 7 -1.12 6.61 -33.68
N ARG A 8 -1.36 5.59 -34.52
CA ARG A 8 -2.71 5.31 -35.06
C ARG A 8 -3.73 4.95 -33.99
N LEU A 9 -3.32 4.26 -32.93
CA LEU A 9 -4.19 3.96 -31.78
C LEU A 9 -4.54 5.23 -31.00
N VAL A 10 -3.57 6.15 -30.82
CA VAL A 10 -3.77 7.45 -30.18
C VAL A 10 -4.73 8.32 -31.00
N ASP A 11 -4.57 8.35 -32.32
CA ASP A 11 -5.46 9.12 -33.19
C ASP A 11 -6.90 8.58 -33.16
N HIS A 12 -7.07 7.25 -33.12
CA HIS A 12 -8.39 6.64 -32.91
C HIS A 12 -8.97 7.00 -31.53
N LEU A 13 -8.19 6.97 -30.46
CA LEU A 13 -8.65 7.31 -29.11
C LEU A 13 -9.00 8.81 -28.97
N ARG A 14 -8.28 9.69 -29.68
CA ARG A 14 -8.60 11.12 -29.79
C ARG A 14 -9.91 11.36 -30.57
N LEU A 15 -10.13 10.63 -31.67
CA LEU A 15 -11.36 10.71 -32.47
C LEU A 15 -12.62 10.28 -31.71
N PHE A 16 -12.48 9.39 -30.71
CA PHE A 16 -13.57 9.00 -29.81
C PHE A 16 -13.82 9.98 -28.64
N GLY A 17 -13.21 11.17 -28.65
CA GLY A 17 -13.43 12.19 -27.61
C GLY A 17 -12.94 11.76 -26.22
N VAL A 18 -12.02 10.79 -26.15
CA VAL A 18 -11.49 10.27 -24.89
C VAL A 18 -10.36 11.19 -24.46
N GLY A 19 -10.63 12.11 -23.53
CA GLY A 19 -9.65 13.04 -22.92
C GLY A 19 -8.57 12.38 -22.06
N LEU A 20 -8.24 11.12 -22.35
CA LEU A 20 -7.32 10.26 -21.60
C LEU A 20 -5.91 10.22 -22.24
N VAL A 21 -5.76 10.65 -23.49
CA VAL A 21 -4.47 10.56 -24.20
C VAL A 21 -4.16 11.86 -24.94
N SER A 22 -3.27 12.66 -24.35
CA SER A 22 -2.69 13.83 -24.99
C SER A 22 -1.50 13.44 -25.87
N ASP A 23 -0.75 12.40 -25.50
CA ASP A 23 0.33 11.84 -26.33
C ASP A 23 0.56 10.33 -26.04
N PRO A 24 1.33 9.61 -26.86
CA PRO A 24 1.55 8.16 -26.70
C PRO A 24 2.07 7.72 -25.33
N THR A 25 2.77 8.59 -24.60
CA THR A 25 3.31 8.24 -23.28
C THR A 25 2.21 8.14 -22.22
N ASP A 26 1.06 8.79 -22.43
CA ASP A 26 -0.08 8.72 -21.52
C ASP A 26 -0.72 7.31 -21.50
N ILE A 27 -0.52 6.51 -22.56
CA ILE A 27 -0.92 5.10 -22.59
C ILE A 27 -0.19 4.32 -21.48
N VAL A 28 1.10 4.61 -21.25
CA VAL A 28 1.89 3.95 -20.20
C VAL A 28 1.32 4.30 -18.82
N PHE A 29 0.94 5.56 -18.61
CA PHE A 29 0.27 5.99 -17.39
C PHE A 29 -1.09 5.29 -17.20
N CYS A 30 -1.89 5.20 -18.26
CA CYS A 30 -3.17 4.49 -18.22
C CYS A 30 -2.99 3.01 -17.91
N LEU A 31 -2.00 2.36 -18.50
CA LEU A 31 -1.67 0.96 -18.20
C LEU A 31 -1.23 0.79 -16.74
N ALA A 32 -0.47 1.75 -16.20
CA ALA A 32 -0.10 1.76 -14.78
C ALA A 32 -1.34 1.82 -13.88
N LEU A 33 -2.32 2.67 -14.21
CA LEU A 33 -3.60 2.74 -13.48
C LEU A 33 -4.43 1.47 -13.62
N ALA A 34 -4.48 0.87 -14.82
CA ALA A 34 -5.24 -0.34 -15.09
C ALA A 34 -4.69 -1.58 -14.36
N LEU A 35 -3.38 -1.59 -14.08
CA LEU A 35 -2.70 -2.71 -13.40
C LEU A 35 -2.47 -2.48 -11.91
N LEU A 36 -3.03 -1.40 -11.32
CA LEU A 36 -2.93 -1.15 -9.88
C LEU A 36 -3.33 -2.35 -9.00
N PRO A 37 -4.41 -3.12 -9.31
CA PRO A 37 -4.76 -4.28 -8.50
C PRO A 37 -3.92 -5.54 -8.81
N ALA A 38 -3.09 -5.53 -9.86
CA ALA A 38 -2.25 -6.67 -10.25
C ALA A 38 -0.92 -6.66 -9.45
N GLY A 39 -1.02 -7.02 -8.17
CA GLY A 39 0.09 -6.97 -7.22
C GLY A 39 0.82 -8.31 -6.98
N GLY A 40 0.23 -9.43 -7.40
CA GLY A 40 0.72 -10.77 -7.05
C GLY A 40 1.23 -11.61 -8.22
N THR A 41 1.50 -11.01 -9.36
CA THR A 41 1.72 -11.77 -10.60
C THR A 41 3.20 -12.10 -10.83
N VAL A 42 3.48 -13.16 -11.57
CA VAL A 42 4.83 -13.55 -12.01
C VAL A 42 5.44 -12.50 -12.95
N PHE A 43 4.60 -11.74 -13.65
CA PHE A 43 5.02 -10.67 -14.56
C PHE A 43 5.46 -9.38 -13.85
N GLY A 44 5.13 -9.22 -12.57
CA GLY A 44 5.53 -8.07 -11.79
C GLY A 44 6.99 -8.12 -11.34
N PHE A 45 7.55 -6.96 -11.04
CA PHE A 45 8.92 -6.89 -10.55
C PHE A 45 8.98 -7.39 -9.10
N SER A 46 9.87 -8.33 -8.81
CA SER A 46 10.02 -8.91 -7.48
C SER A 46 10.56 -7.87 -6.49
N MET A 47 9.69 -7.34 -5.64
CA MET A 47 10.04 -6.60 -4.43
C MET A 47 10.03 -7.55 -3.23
N MET A 48 10.48 -7.09 -2.06
CA MET A 48 10.29 -7.81 -0.80
C MET A 48 8.79 -8.08 -0.63
N TYR A 49 8.43 -9.38 -0.65
CA TYR A 49 7.09 -9.92 -0.44
C TYR A 49 5.96 -9.54 -1.43
N TRP A 50 6.20 -8.62 -2.38
CA TRP A 50 5.21 -8.14 -3.36
C TRP A 50 5.77 -8.17 -4.79
N SER A 51 4.92 -8.36 -5.82
CA SER A 51 5.34 -8.32 -7.23
C SER A 51 4.42 -7.47 -8.10
N PRO A 52 4.46 -6.14 -7.93
CA PRO A 52 3.57 -5.24 -8.65
C PRO A 52 4.07 -4.92 -10.07
N ILE A 53 3.12 -4.70 -10.98
CA ILE A 53 3.44 -4.25 -12.35
C ILE A 53 3.44 -2.71 -12.44
N SER A 54 2.46 -2.04 -11.83
CA SER A 54 2.29 -0.59 -11.98
C SER A 54 3.48 0.28 -11.55
N PRO A 55 4.25 -0.02 -10.49
CA PRO A 55 5.38 0.81 -10.09
C PRO A 55 6.44 0.91 -11.18
N VAL A 56 6.68 -0.18 -11.92
CA VAL A 56 7.60 -0.19 -13.07
C VAL A 56 7.03 0.66 -14.21
N LEU A 57 5.73 0.59 -14.46
CA LEU A 57 5.09 1.42 -15.47
C LEU A 57 5.10 2.92 -15.12
N PHE A 58 5.00 3.27 -13.82
CA PHE A 58 5.21 4.65 -13.38
C PHE A 58 6.65 5.10 -13.61
N VAL A 59 7.66 4.26 -13.35
CA VAL A 59 9.06 4.56 -13.69
C VAL A 59 9.19 4.81 -15.20
N LEU A 60 8.66 3.90 -16.02
CA LEU A 60 8.70 4.04 -17.49
C LEU A 60 8.00 5.33 -17.95
N HIS A 61 6.85 5.67 -17.38
CA HIS A 61 6.15 6.91 -17.69
C HIS A 61 6.98 8.15 -17.34
N VAL A 62 7.69 8.16 -16.21
CA VAL A 62 8.61 9.24 -15.84
C VAL A 62 9.78 9.33 -16.81
N LEU A 63 10.41 8.21 -17.17
CA LEU A 63 11.53 8.18 -18.12
C LEU A 63 11.13 8.74 -19.48
N LEU A 64 9.95 8.38 -19.99
CA LEU A 64 9.40 8.91 -21.24
C LEU A 64 9.05 10.40 -21.17
N ASN A 65 8.90 10.95 -19.95
CA ASN A 65 8.49 12.33 -19.68
C ASN A 65 9.55 13.10 -18.88
N VAL A 66 10.83 12.70 -18.96
CA VAL A 66 11.90 13.22 -18.09
C VAL A 66 12.05 14.75 -18.16
N ARG A 67 11.74 15.36 -19.31
CA ARG A 67 11.72 16.82 -19.52
C ARG A 67 10.84 17.58 -18.54
N PHE A 68 9.83 16.93 -17.97
CA PHE A 68 8.90 17.53 -17.01
C PHE A 68 9.36 17.39 -15.56
N VAL A 69 10.32 16.51 -15.26
CA VAL A 69 10.80 16.22 -13.90
C VAL A 69 11.30 17.49 -13.18
N PRO A 70 12.07 18.42 -13.79
CA PRO A 70 12.48 19.64 -13.11
C PRO A 70 11.29 20.50 -12.62
N ARG A 71 10.18 20.50 -13.35
CA ARG A 71 8.95 21.23 -12.96
C ARG A 71 8.17 20.55 -11.83
N VAL A 72 8.36 19.24 -11.64
CA VAL A 72 7.81 18.51 -10.49
C VAL A 72 8.73 18.71 -9.28
N PHE A 73 10.04 18.71 -9.50
CA PHE A 73 11.06 18.92 -8.48
C PHE A 73 10.94 20.27 -7.78
N SER A 74 10.58 21.34 -8.51
CA SER A 74 10.36 22.65 -7.89
C SER A 74 9.25 22.66 -6.83
N ARG A 75 8.37 21.65 -6.83
CA ARG A 75 7.25 21.52 -5.88
C ARG A 75 7.48 20.44 -4.83
N TYR A 76 8.02 19.29 -5.23
CA TYR A 76 8.22 18.14 -4.34
C TYR A 76 9.69 17.89 -4.01
N GLY A 77 10.58 18.84 -4.26
CA GLY A 77 12.04 18.66 -4.19
C GLY A 77 12.53 18.02 -2.89
N ALA A 78 12.05 18.48 -1.74
CA ALA A 78 12.42 17.88 -0.45
C ALA A 78 12.02 16.40 -0.33
N ILE A 79 10.84 16.03 -0.83
CA ILE A 79 10.35 14.64 -0.83
C ILE A 79 11.12 13.80 -1.86
N MET A 80 11.44 14.38 -3.01
CA MET A 80 12.21 13.71 -4.07
C MET A 80 13.68 13.48 -3.69
N LEU A 81 14.26 14.37 -2.88
CA LEU A 81 15.63 14.23 -2.37
C LEU A 81 15.74 13.29 -1.17
N TYR A 82 14.62 13.00 -0.50
CA TYR A 82 14.65 12.19 0.73
C TYR A 82 15.29 10.80 0.52
N PRO A 83 15.00 10.05 -0.57
CA PRO A 83 15.71 8.80 -0.82
C PRO A 83 17.21 8.93 -1.08
N ALA A 84 17.69 10.07 -1.58
CA ALA A 84 19.13 10.32 -1.66
C ALA A 84 19.74 10.47 -0.24
N ALA A 85 19.04 11.12 0.68
CA ALA A 85 19.47 11.18 2.09
C ALA A 85 19.49 9.79 2.74
N LEU A 86 18.50 8.93 2.44
CA LEU A 86 18.48 7.54 2.90
C LEU A 86 19.71 6.74 2.42
N ILE A 87 20.12 6.95 1.16
CA ILE A 87 21.33 6.34 0.60
C ILE A 87 22.58 6.82 1.33
N VAL A 88 22.70 8.13 1.58
CA VAL A 88 23.85 8.70 2.29
C VAL A 88 23.98 8.12 3.70
N VAL A 89 22.88 8.04 4.43
CA VAL A 89 22.86 7.44 5.78
C VAL A 89 23.20 5.96 5.73
N SER A 90 22.77 5.25 4.68
CA SER A 90 23.07 3.83 4.49
C SER A 90 24.56 3.52 4.31
N VAL A 91 25.39 4.50 3.96
CA VAL A 91 26.85 4.32 3.90
C VAL A 91 27.42 3.88 5.25
N TYR A 92 26.87 4.38 6.35
CA TYR A 92 27.25 3.93 7.70
C TYR A 92 26.95 2.43 7.88
N GLY A 93 25.74 2.00 7.53
CA GLY A 93 25.34 0.59 7.59
C GLY A 93 26.17 -0.31 6.68
N TRP A 94 26.47 0.13 5.46
CA TRP A 94 27.31 -0.63 4.54
C TRP A 94 28.76 -0.77 5.01
N ALA A 95 29.30 0.26 5.67
CA ALA A 95 30.66 0.24 6.21
C ALA A 95 30.79 -0.65 7.46
N SER A 96 29.71 -0.78 8.25
CA SER A 96 29.71 -1.50 9.55
C SER A 96 29.18 -2.93 9.46
N ILE A 97 28.26 -3.22 8.54
CA ILE A 97 27.64 -4.54 8.34
C ILE A 97 28.18 -5.23 7.09
N GLY A 98 28.17 -4.50 5.97
CA GLY A 98 28.43 -5.02 4.63
C GLY A 98 27.39 -4.56 3.60
N PHE A 99 27.63 -4.84 2.32
CA PHE A 99 26.76 -4.44 1.22
C PHE A 99 26.11 -5.65 0.54
N HIS A 100 24.82 -5.87 0.80
CA HIS A 100 24.05 -6.94 0.16
C HIS A 100 23.40 -6.46 -1.15
N VAL A 101 24.12 -6.66 -2.26
CA VAL A 101 23.77 -6.12 -3.60
C VAL A 101 22.31 -6.38 -4.00
N HIS A 102 21.82 -7.62 -3.83
CA HIS A 102 20.49 -8.01 -4.30
C HIS A 102 19.36 -7.32 -3.55
N THR A 103 19.39 -7.37 -2.21
CA THR A 103 18.39 -6.73 -1.34
C THR A 103 18.51 -5.21 -1.39
N ALA A 104 19.74 -4.67 -1.46
CA ALA A 104 19.97 -3.25 -1.64
C ALA A 104 19.33 -2.73 -2.93
N PHE A 105 19.49 -3.47 -4.05
CA PHE A 105 18.86 -3.14 -5.31
C PHE A 105 17.32 -3.17 -5.21
N GLN A 106 16.74 -4.16 -4.54
CA GLN A 106 15.29 -4.24 -4.34
C GLN A 106 14.74 -3.03 -3.57
N THR A 107 15.37 -2.66 -2.46
CA THR A 107 14.98 -1.49 -1.66
C THR A 107 15.12 -0.20 -2.47
N LEU A 108 16.23 -0.01 -3.21
CA LEU A 108 16.41 1.16 -4.09
C LEU A 108 15.34 1.24 -5.16
N VAL A 109 15.03 0.13 -5.84
CA VAL A 109 13.96 0.09 -6.86
C VAL A 109 12.60 0.39 -6.23
N ALA A 110 12.32 -0.09 -5.02
CA ALA A 110 11.08 0.21 -4.30
C ALA A 110 10.96 1.71 -3.99
N LEU A 111 12.03 2.36 -3.49
CA LEU A 111 12.06 3.79 -3.23
C LEU A 111 11.90 4.63 -4.52
N LEU A 112 12.65 4.27 -5.57
CA LEU A 112 12.59 4.96 -6.86
C LEU A 112 11.22 4.84 -7.52
N SER A 113 10.63 3.65 -7.49
CA SER A 113 9.31 3.41 -8.08
C SER A 113 8.19 4.10 -7.30
N GLY A 114 8.32 4.20 -5.97
CA GLY A 114 7.45 5.03 -5.13
C GLY A 114 7.48 6.51 -5.54
N ILE A 115 8.66 7.14 -5.59
CA ILE A 115 8.79 8.52 -6.08
C ILE A 115 8.24 8.64 -7.51
N SER A 116 8.51 7.67 -8.38
CA SER A 116 8.04 7.70 -9.76
C SER A 116 6.51 7.72 -9.86
N CYS A 117 5.81 7.11 -8.91
CA CYS A 117 4.36 7.22 -8.80
C CYS A 117 3.93 8.68 -8.57
N LEU A 118 4.52 9.36 -7.58
CA LEU A 118 4.25 10.78 -7.29
C LEU A 118 4.54 11.67 -8.50
N ILE A 119 5.71 11.50 -9.13
CA ILE A 119 6.08 12.27 -10.32
C ILE A 119 5.09 12.03 -11.45
N SER A 120 4.73 10.77 -11.71
CA SER A 120 3.78 10.40 -12.75
C SER A 120 2.41 11.05 -12.55
N LEU A 121 1.88 11.04 -11.33
CA LEU A 121 0.62 11.69 -11.00
C LEU A 121 0.68 13.21 -11.25
N ASP A 122 1.76 13.88 -10.85
CA ASP A 122 1.90 15.33 -11.08
C ASP A 122 2.05 15.67 -12.58
N ILE A 123 2.83 14.88 -13.33
CA ILE A 123 2.97 15.07 -14.78
C ILE A 123 1.62 14.88 -15.47
N ALA A 124 0.97 13.74 -15.24
CA ALA A 124 -0.28 13.37 -15.89
C ALA A 124 -1.37 14.43 -15.69
N PHE A 125 -1.57 14.87 -14.45
CA PHE A 125 -2.75 15.66 -14.16
C PHE A 125 -2.54 17.15 -14.00
N ARG A 126 -1.33 17.61 -13.63
CA ARG A 126 -1.04 19.05 -13.55
C ARG A 126 -0.44 19.57 -14.84
N LEU A 127 0.58 18.88 -15.37
CA LEU A 127 1.34 19.36 -16.52
C LEU A 127 0.66 19.03 -17.85
N LYS A 128 0.15 17.79 -17.98
CA LYS A 128 -0.57 17.34 -19.18
C LYS A 128 -2.08 17.49 -19.09
N GLN A 129 -2.60 17.82 -17.90
CA GLN A 129 -4.02 18.08 -17.65
C GLN A 129 -4.95 16.95 -18.12
N LEU A 130 -4.52 15.70 -17.98
CA LEU A 130 -5.36 14.55 -18.28
C LEU A 130 -6.66 14.58 -17.47
N ASP A 131 -7.75 14.08 -18.05
CA ASP A 131 -9.04 14.12 -17.38
C ASP A 131 -9.11 13.10 -16.23
N TRP A 132 -9.17 13.66 -15.01
CA TRP A 132 -9.48 12.98 -13.76
C TRP A 132 -10.62 12.00 -13.89
N ALA A 133 -11.67 12.38 -14.62
CA ALA A 133 -12.87 11.61 -14.71
C ALA A 133 -12.66 10.26 -15.36
N TYR A 134 -11.87 10.23 -16.43
CA TYR A 134 -11.54 9.00 -17.14
C TYR A 134 -10.52 8.17 -16.36
N ALA A 135 -9.50 8.80 -15.75
CA ALA A 135 -8.54 8.07 -14.92
C ALA A 135 -9.22 7.32 -13.76
N ILE A 136 -10.18 7.96 -13.08
CA ILE A 136 -10.97 7.31 -12.02
C ILE A 136 -11.83 6.18 -12.57
N ARG A 137 -12.48 6.36 -13.74
CA ARG A 137 -13.26 5.28 -14.37
C ARG A 137 -12.37 4.08 -14.70
N LEU A 138 -11.16 4.32 -15.20
CA LEU A 138 -10.20 3.26 -15.49
C LEU A 138 -9.80 2.47 -14.24
N VAL A 139 -9.51 3.17 -13.13
CA VAL A 139 -9.25 2.52 -11.84
C VAL A 139 -10.46 1.72 -11.37
N VAL A 140 -11.68 2.28 -11.46
CA VAL A 140 -12.91 1.57 -11.08
C VAL A 140 -13.11 0.30 -11.91
N ILE A 141 -12.91 0.35 -13.23
CA ILE A 141 -13.00 -0.81 -14.10
C ILE A 141 -11.96 -1.87 -13.71
N ALA A 142 -10.70 -1.46 -13.52
CA ALA A 142 -9.62 -2.36 -13.13
C ALA A 142 -9.92 -3.12 -11.83
N TYR A 143 -10.46 -2.42 -10.83
CA TYR A 143 -10.82 -3.02 -9.56
C TYR A 143 -12.08 -3.90 -9.64
N TRP A 144 -13.05 -3.58 -10.50
CA TRP A 144 -14.16 -4.51 -10.78
C TRP A 144 -13.69 -5.79 -11.46
N VAL A 145 -12.72 -5.70 -12.38
CA VAL A 145 -12.11 -6.87 -13.01
C VAL A 145 -11.38 -7.73 -11.98
N SER A 146 -10.57 -7.12 -11.12
CA SER A 146 -9.93 -7.80 -9.98
C SER A 146 -10.96 -8.43 -9.03
N PHE A 147 -12.05 -7.73 -8.72
CA PHE A 147 -13.17 -8.28 -7.95
C PHE A 147 -13.77 -9.54 -8.60
N GLY A 148 -14.07 -9.46 -9.89
CA GLY A 148 -14.60 -10.58 -10.67
C GLY A 148 -13.66 -11.78 -10.71
N ILE A 149 -12.35 -11.55 -10.81
CA ILE A 149 -11.36 -12.64 -10.72
C ILE A 149 -11.39 -13.32 -9.36
N GLY A 150 -11.52 -12.57 -8.26
CA GLY A 150 -11.67 -13.20 -6.95
C GLY A 150 -12.99 -13.97 -6.79
N VAL A 151 -14.07 -13.55 -7.43
CA VAL A 151 -15.31 -14.36 -7.48
C VAL A 151 -15.06 -15.68 -8.24
N LEU A 152 -14.32 -15.66 -9.35
CA LEU A 152 -13.95 -16.87 -10.07
C LEU A 152 -13.03 -17.79 -9.24
N GLU A 153 -12.07 -17.22 -8.52
CA GLU A 153 -11.22 -17.96 -7.58
C GLU A 153 -12.03 -18.57 -6.43
N PHE A 154 -13.01 -17.84 -5.89
CA PHE A 154 -13.91 -18.34 -4.85
C PHE A 154 -14.72 -19.55 -5.34
N LEU A 155 -15.25 -19.48 -6.57
CA LEU A 155 -15.91 -20.60 -7.21
C LEU A 155 -14.96 -21.78 -7.41
N ALA A 156 -13.67 -21.53 -7.70
CA ALA A 156 -12.66 -22.57 -7.85
C ALA A 156 -12.23 -23.22 -6.51
N VAL A 157 -12.34 -22.47 -5.41
CA VAL A 157 -12.13 -22.98 -4.03
C VAL A 157 -13.30 -23.86 -3.60
N HIS A 158 -14.54 -23.47 -3.89
CA HIS A 158 -15.77 -24.15 -3.43
C HIS A 158 -16.37 -25.13 -4.45
N GLY A 159 -15.79 -25.23 -5.65
CA GLY A 159 -16.25 -26.11 -6.74
C GLY A 159 -15.12 -26.36 -7.74
N HIS A 160 -15.08 -27.56 -8.32
CA HIS A 160 -13.96 -28.03 -9.15
C HIS A 160 -13.84 -27.29 -10.49
N ALA A 161 -13.28 -26.08 -10.48
CA ALA A 161 -12.89 -25.32 -11.67
C ALA A 161 -11.37 -25.47 -11.93
N PRO A 162 -10.89 -26.63 -12.42
CA PRO A 162 -9.46 -26.89 -12.62
C PRO A 162 -8.83 -25.93 -13.62
N ALA A 163 -9.60 -25.36 -14.55
CA ALA A 163 -9.11 -24.34 -15.47
C ALA A 163 -8.67 -23.06 -14.75
N ILE A 164 -9.45 -22.61 -13.75
CA ILE A 164 -9.11 -21.39 -12.98
C ILE A 164 -7.91 -21.64 -12.09
N THR A 165 -7.85 -22.78 -11.41
CA THR A 165 -6.68 -23.15 -10.60
C THR A 165 -5.44 -23.35 -11.48
N TRP A 166 -5.61 -23.87 -12.70
CA TRP A 166 -4.55 -23.98 -13.69
C TRP A 166 -4.02 -22.60 -14.07
N ILE A 167 -4.88 -21.65 -14.43
CA ILE A 167 -4.48 -20.28 -14.79
C ILE A 167 -3.80 -19.59 -13.61
N ALA A 168 -4.39 -19.65 -12.41
CA ALA A 168 -3.87 -19.02 -11.20
C ALA A 168 -2.44 -19.47 -10.90
N ARG A 169 -2.14 -20.77 -11.04
CA ARG A 169 -0.78 -21.32 -10.87
C ARG A 169 0.27 -20.76 -11.83
N ARG A 170 -0.13 -20.27 -13.02
CA ARG A 170 0.81 -19.70 -14.01
C ARG A 170 0.97 -18.20 -13.86
N ILE A 171 -0.09 -17.51 -13.43
CA ILE A 171 -0.11 -16.05 -13.38
C ILE A 171 0.34 -15.53 -12.02
N LEU A 172 -0.03 -16.19 -10.92
CA LEU A 172 0.27 -15.74 -9.57
C LEU A 172 1.65 -16.23 -9.10
N LYS A 173 2.48 -15.30 -8.62
CA LYS A 173 3.80 -15.60 -8.07
C LYS A 173 3.70 -16.41 -6.79
N ARG A 174 2.75 -16.05 -5.92
CA ARG A 174 2.38 -16.80 -4.72
C ARG A 174 0.93 -17.24 -4.87
N ASN A 175 0.75 -18.50 -5.26
CA ASN A 175 -0.56 -19.05 -5.51
C ASN A 175 -1.11 -19.73 -4.25
N TYR A 176 -2.19 -19.17 -3.71
CA TYR A 176 -2.93 -19.74 -2.58
C TYR A 176 -4.21 -20.46 -3.05
N VAL A 177 -4.55 -20.42 -4.34
CA VAL A 177 -5.68 -21.18 -4.91
C VAL A 177 -5.28 -22.66 -5.06
N PRO A 178 -6.09 -23.64 -4.59
CA PRO A 178 -7.51 -23.52 -4.25
C PRO A 178 -7.83 -23.32 -2.75
N ASN A 179 -6.85 -23.03 -1.89
CA ASN A 179 -7.10 -22.91 -0.46
C ASN A 179 -7.68 -21.55 -0.06
N HIS A 180 -7.25 -20.47 -0.72
CA HIS A 180 -7.69 -19.10 -0.44
C HIS A 180 -7.84 -18.26 -1.71
N VAL A 181 -8.73 -17.27 -1.65
CA VAL A 181 -9.03 -16.30 -2.70
C VAL A 181 -8.09 -15.08 -2.59
N GLN A 182 -7.60 -14.54 -3.72
CA GLN A 182 -6.55 -13.51 -3.77
C GLN A 182 -6.87 -12.29 -4.65
N PHE A 183 -7.84 -12.35 -5.57
CA PHE A 183 -8.28 -11.20 -6.40
C PHE A 183 -7.17 -10.53 -7.25
N LEU A 184 -6.13 -11.28 -7.66
CA LEU A 184 -4.87 -10.81 -8.28
C LEU A 184 -3.85 -10.13 -7.34
N PHE A 185 -4.14 -10.02 -6.05
CA PHE A 185 -3.17 -9.52 -5.08
C PHE A 185 -2.14 -10.58 -4.71
N ALA A 186 -0.99 -10.13 -4.19
CA ALA A 186 0.05 -11.06 -3.74
C ALA A 186 -0.43 -11.98 -2.63
N GLU A 187 -1.33 -11.50 -1.77
CA GLU A 187 -1.90 -12.29 -0.67
C GLU A 187 -3.36 -11.92 -0.40
N PRO A 188 -4.16 -12.87 0.14
CA PRO A 188 -5.52 -12.58 0.62
C PRO A 188 -5.54 -11.41 1.61
N SER A 189 -4.50 -11.30 2.44
CA SER A 189 -4.38 -10.28 3.48
C SER A 189 -4.16 -8.86 2.92
N TYR A 190 -3.85 -8.69 1.63
CA TYR A 190 -3.57 -7.39 1.00
C TYR A 190 -4.78 -6.74 0.33
N VAL A 191 -5.91 -7.45 0.27
CA VAL A 191 -7.17 -6.90 -0.25
C VAL A 191 -7.54 -5.60 0.47
N GLY A 192 -7.53 -5.62 1.81
CA GLY A 192 -7.90 -4.46 2.61
C GLY A 192 -7.03 -3.24 2.33
N MET A 193 -5.74 -3.44 2.07
CA MET A 193 -4.84 -2.34 1.74
C MET A 193 -5.15 -1.70 0.41
N HIS A 194 -5.49 -2.46 -0.61
CA HIS A 194 -5.86 -1.87 -1.91
C HIS A 194 -7.23 -1.19 -1.84
N VAL A 195 -8.20 -1.83 -1.19
CA VAL A 195 -9.55 -1.28 -1.01
C VAL A 195 -9.50 0.03 -0.21
N PHE A 196 -8.81 0.04 0.93
CA PHE A 196 -8.78 1.21 1.81
C PHE A 196 -7.60 2.15 1.54
N GLY A 197 -6.49 1.69 0.99
CA GLY A 197 -5.33 2.55 0.66
C GLY A 197 -5.46 3.26 -0.69
N VAL A 198 -6.27 2.73 -1.62
CA VAL A 198 -6.47 3.34 -2.94
C VAL A 198 -7.92 3.80 -3.13
N LEU A 199 -8.90 2.89 -3.06
CA LEU A 199 -10.28 3.24 -3.44
C LEU A 199 -10.94 4.21 -2.44
N MET A 200 -10.80 3.98 -1.15
CA MET A 200 -11.39 4.84 -0.12
C MET A 200 -10.85 6.29 -0.19
N PRO A 201 -9.54 6.55 -0.31
CA PRO A 201 -9.04 7.90 -0.52
C PRO A 201 -9.46 8.52 -1.84
N LEU A 202 -9.53 7.74 -2.93
CA LEU A 202 -10.09 8.23 -4.19
C LEU A 202 -11.55 8.66 -4.01
N TYR A 203 -12.36 7.94 -3.23
CA TYR A 203 -13.69 8.38 -2.86
C TYR A 203 -13.65 9.67 -2.01
N TRP A 204 -12.79 9.75 -0.99
CA TRP A 204 -12.68 10.96 -0.17
C TRP A 204 -12.30 12.20 -0.98
N PHE A 205 -11.40 12.04 -1.95
CA PHE A 205 -10.94 13.10 -2.83
C PHE A 205 -12.01 13.51 -3.86
N THR A 206 -12.69 12.54 -4.49
CA THR A 206 -13.55 12.78 -5.66
C THR A 206 -15.04 12.83 -5.35
N LYS A 207 -15.44 12.30 -4.18
CA LYS A 207 -16.83 12.11 -3.73
C LYS A 207 -17.73 11.35 -4.71
N ARG A 208 -17.14 10.56 -5.62
CA ARG A 208 -17.88 9.81 -6.64
C ARG A 208 -18.55 8.58 -6.06
N ARG A 209 -19.87 8.48 -6.26
CA ARG A 209 -20.68 7.34 -5.81
C ARG A 209 -20.19 5.98 -6.33
N GLN A 210 -19.69 5.93 -7.57
CA GLN A 210 -19.17 4.69 -8.18
C GLN A 210 -17.99 4.11 -7.39
N VAL A 211 -17.10 4.95 -6.86
CA VAL A 211 -15.95 4.51 -6.06
C VAL A 211 -16.41 4.00 -4.69
N ALA A 212 -17.38 4.68 -4.07
CA ALA A 212 -17.97 4.23 -2.80
C ALA A 212 -18.67 2.88 -2.94
N ILE A 213 -19.49 2.69 -3.97
CA ILE A 213 -20.18 1.41 -4.24
C ILE A 213 -19.14 0.31 -4.42
N LEU A 214 -18.14 0.51 -5.29
CA LEU A 214 -17.08 -0.45 -5.49
C LEU A 214 -16.34 -0.78 -4.18
N THR A 215 -15.95 0.24 -3.39
CA THR A 215 -15.23 0.03 -2.12
C THR A 215 -16.03 -0.85 -1.16
N LEU A 216 -17.33 -0.56 -0.99
CA LEU A 216 -18.21 -1.33 -0.12
C LEU A 216 -18.46 -2.75 -0.67
N SER A 217 -18.79 -2.87 -1.96
CA SER A 217 -18.99 -4.16 -2.62
C SER A 217 -17.74 -5.04 -2.52
N TYR A 218 -16.55 -4.46 -2.68
CA TYR A 218 -15.29 -5.19 -2.57
C TYR A 218 -15.05 -5.65 -1.13
N ALA A 219 -15.19 -4.76 -0.14
CA ALA A 219 -15.00 -5.08 1.27
C ALA A 219 -15.96 -6.18 1.75
N PHE A 220 -17.26 -6.02 1.48
CA PHE A 220 -18.27 -7.01 1.87
C PHE A 220 -18.15 -8.30 1.07
N GLY A 221 -17.88 -8.24 -0.24
CA GLY A 221 -17.67 -9.41 -1.07
C GLY A 221 -16.46 -10.22 -0.61
N ALA A 222 -15.33 -9.57 -0.36
CA ALA A 222 -14.13 -10.23 0.16
C ALA A 222 -14.35 -10.82 1.56
N ALA A 223 -15.09 -10.14 2.44
CA ALA A 223 -15.48 -10.68 3.74
C ALA A 223 -16.37 -11.94 3.58
N ALA A 224 -17.39 -11.89 2.71
CA ALA A 224 -18.29 -13.01 2.44
C ALA A 224 -17.57 -14.21 1.81
N MET A 225 -16.55 -13.97 0.99
CA MET A 225 -15.72 -15.01 0.37
C MET A 225 -14.68 -15.63 1.32
N GLY A 226 -14.62 -15.22 2.59
CA GLY A 226 -13.75 -15.85 3.59
C GLY A 226 -12.25 -15.62 3.38
N VAL A 227 -11.88 -14.52 2.73
CA VAL A 227 -10.48 -14.19 2.33
C VAL A 227 -9.52 -14.14 3.53
N GLY A 228 -10.02 -13.73 4.69
CA GLY A 228 -9.27 -13.76 5.93
C GLY A 228 -9.84 -12.84 7.00
N VAL A 229 -9.30 -12.93 8.21
CA VAL A 229 -9.73 -12.08 9.35
C VAL A 229 -9.32 -10.61 9.15
N ARG A 230 -8.22 -10.37 8.44
CA ARG A 230 -7.67 -9.02 8.25
C ARG A 230 -8.60 -8.08 7.48
N ILE A 231 -9.26 -8.54 6.42
CA ILE A 231 -10.22 -7.69 5.68
C ILE A 231 -11.38 -7.23 6.58
N LEU A 232 -11.78 -8.04 7.57
CA LEU A 232 -12.82 -7.65 8.54
C LEU A 232 -12.32 -6.53 9.44
N ILE A 233 -11.12 -6.68 10.02
CA ILE A 233 -10.50 -5.65 10.87
C ILE A 233 -10.30 -4.36 10.08
N ASP A 234 -9.73 -4.46 8.87
CA ASP A 234 -9.51 -3.32 7.98
C ASP A 234 -10.83 -2.61 7.63
N THR A 235 -11.90 -3.37 7.39
CA THR A 235 -13.24 -2.82 7.12
C THR A 235 -13.80 -2.08 8.31
N VAL A 236 -13.64 -2.60 9.53
CA VAL A 236 -14.06 -1.89 10.75
C VAL A 236 -13.27 -0.59 10.86
N VAL A 237 -11.94 -0.63 10.84
CA VAL A 237 -11.08 0.56 10.96
C VAL A 237 -11.41 1.59 9.87
N ALA A 238 -11.59 1.17 8.63
CA ALA A 238 -11.94 2.05 7.54
C ALA A 238 -13.34 2.66 7.70
N LEU A 239 -14.36 1.88 8.08
CA LEU A 239 -15.70 2.41 8.32
C LEU A 239 -15.71 3.42 9.48
N LEU A 240 -14.94 3.18 10.55
CA LEU A 240 -14.73 4.15 11.63
C LEU A 240 -14.19 5.47 11.09
N LEU A 241 -13.09 5.42 10.33
CA LEU A 241 -12.48 6.61 9.74
C LEU A 241 -13.40 7.29 8.72
N TRP A 242 -14.14 6.52 7.92
CA TRP A 242 -15.14 7.06 6.99
C TRP A 242 -16.21 7.82 7.76
N LEU A 243 -16.80 7.20 8.80
CA LEU A 243 -17.84 7.81 9.62
C LEU A 243 -17.35 9.11 10.24
N VAL A 244 -16.12 9.11 10.77
CA VAL A 244 -15.45 10.33 11.23
C VAL A 244 -15.41 11.35 10.09
N VAL A 245 -14.85 11.06 8.92
CA VAL A 245 -14.78 12.04 7.82
C VAL A 245 -16.16 12.54 7.35
N ALA A 246 -17.17 11.67 7.30
CA ALA A 246 -18.48 12.00 6.74
C ALA A 246 -19.38 12.79 7.70
N VAL A 247 -19.27 12.57 9.01
CA VAL A 247 -20.19 13.18 9.98
C VAL A 247 -19.72 14.57 10.38
N ASN A 248 -20.67 15.52 10.42
CA ASN A 248 -20.44 16.81 11.07
C ASN A 248 -20.81 16.73 12.57
N PHE A 249 -19.79 16.75 13.43
CA PHE A 249 -19.93 16.56 14.89
C PHE A 249 -20.49 17.78 15.65
N HIS A 250 -20.78 18.89 14.98
CA HIS A 250 -21.36 20.07 15.65
C HIS A 250 -22.83 19.89 16.04
N ARG A 251 -23.52 18.83 15.58
CA ARG A 251 -24.93 18.56 15.89
C ARG A 251 -25.08 17.30 16.73
N LEU A 252 -25.82 17.41 17.85
CA LEU A 252 -26.09 16.30 18.77
C LEU A 252 -26.69 15.08 18.06
N ARG A 253 -27.66 15.29 17.15
CA ARG A 253 -28.27 14.22 16.34
C ARG A 253 -27.21 13.42 15.55
N ASN A 254 -26.23 14.12 14.99
CA ASN A 254 -25.19 13.49 14.20
C ASN A 254 -24.23 12.69 15.09
N ILE A 255 -23.94 13.18 16.30
CA ILE A 255 -23.17 12.44 17.32
C ILE A 255 -23.90 11.14 17.69
N VAL A 256 -25.21 11.21 17.94
CA VAL A 256 -26.03 10.02 18.26
C VAL A 256 -26.03 9.01 17.10
N ILE A 257 -26.22 9.47 15.86
CA ILE A 257 -26.14 8.61 14.66
C ILE A 257 -24.75 7.98 14.53
N THR A 258 -23.68 8.72 14.83
CA THR A 258 -22.32 8.17 14.84
C THR A 258 -22.19 7.10 15.91
N ILE A 259 -22.57 7.36 17.17
CA ILE A 259 -22.47 6.38 18.26
C ILE A 259 -23.30 5.12 17.96
N ALA A 260 -24.52 5.29 17.45
CA ALA A 260 -25.36 4.17 17.03
C ALA A 260 -24.72 3.38 15.87
N GLY A 261 -24.18 4.06 14.86
CA GLY A 261 -23.46 3.44 13.75
C GLY A 261 -22.20 2.70 14.20
N LEU A 262 -21.44 3.27 15.13
CA LEU A 262 -20.29 2.63 15.79
C LEU A 262 -20.72 1.36 16.53
N GLY A 263 -21.84 1.42 17.26
CA GLY A 263 -22.43 0.27 17.95
C GLY A 263 -22.82 -0.84 16.97
N VAL A 264 -23.48 -0.51 15.86
CA VAL A 264 -23.88 -1.50 14.84
C VAL A 264 -22.66 -2.11 14.14
N ILE A 265 -21.66 -1.30 13.75
CA ILE A 265 -20.43 -1.80 13.13
C ILE A 265 -19.64 -2.67 14.12
N GLY A 266 -19.54 -2.25 15.39
CA GLY A 266 -18.88 -2.99 16.45
C GLY A 266 -19.55 -4.33 16.71
N ILE A 267 -20.86 -4.34 16.97
CA ILE A 267 -21.62 -5.57 17.26
C ILE A 267 -21.63 -6.50 16.04
N GLY A 268 -21.91 -5.97 14.85
CA GLY A 268 -21.92 -6.75 13.61
C GLY A 268 -20.54 -7.32 13.28
N GLY A 269 -19.48 -6.51 13.43
CA GLY A 269 -18.09 -6.94 13.27
C GLY A 269 -17.73 -8.03 14.26
N SER A 270 -17.98 -7.84 15.55
CA SER A 270 -17.72 -8.83 16.60
C SER A 270 -18.50 -10.13 16.37
N ALA A 271 -19.77 -10.07 15.96
CA ALA A 271 -20.58 -11.27 15.68
C ALA A 271 -20.02 -12.09 14.50
N VAL A 272 -19.54 -11.42 13.46
CA VAL A 272 -18.88 -12.08 12.31
C VAL A 272 -17.50 -12.63 12.72
N MET A 273 -16.74 -11.90 13.54
CA MET A 273 -15.45 -12.37 14.04
C MET A 273 -15.60 -13.60 14.94
N LEU A 274 -16.59 -13.65 15.83
CA LEU A 274 -16.83 -14.79 16.73
C LEU A 274 -17.21 -16.08 16.00
N ARG A 275 -17.68 -15.98 14.74
CA ARG A 275 -17.96 -17.16 13.90
C ARG A 275 -16.76 -17.61 13.06
N ASN A 276 -15.63 -16.91 13.15
CA ASN A 276 -14.44 -17.25 12.39
C ASN A 276 -13.58 -18.27 13.17
N PRO A 277 -13.25 -19.44 12.60
CA PRO A 277 -12.45 -20.46 13.27
C PRO A 277 -11.10 -19.95 13.80
N ARG A 278 -10.52 -18.94 13.15
CA ARG A 278 -9.25 -18.34 13.53
C ARG A 278 -9.36 -17.37 14.72
N VAL A 279 -10.52 -16.76 14.91
CA VAL A 279 -10.79 -15.94 16.11
C VAL A 279 -11.12 -16.85 17.28
N GLU A 280 -11.86 -17.93 17.03
CA GLU A 280 -12.10 -18.97 18.02
C GLU A 280 -10.78 -19.60 18.50
N SER A 281 -9.83 -19.89 17.61
CA SER A 281 -8.51 -20.40 17.98
C SER A 281 -7.67 -19.39 18.79
N LEU A 282 -7.80 -18.08 18.54
CA LEU A 282 -7.18 -16.99 19.30
C LEU A 282 -7.83 -16.71 20.66
N LEU A 283 -9.11 -17.05 20.82
CA LEU A 283 -9.83 -16.93 22.09
C LEU A 283 -9.61 -18.16 22.98
N THR A 284 -9.47 -19.35 22.37
CA THR A 284 -9.25 -20.63 23.06
C THR A 284 -7.78 -20.88 23.40
N ASN A 285 -6.86 -20.41 22.56
CA ASN A 285 -5.42 -20.43 22.82
C ASN A 285 -4.93 -18.99 22.97
N SER A 286 -4.02 -18.72 23.91
CA SER A 286 -3.39 -17.39 24.11
C SER A 286 -3.07 -16.69 22.77
N PRO A 287 -3.17 -15.34 22.66
CA PRO A 287 -2.92 -14.60 21.42
C PRO A 287 -1.61 -14.94 20.69
N VAL A 288 -0.63 -15.44 21.44
CA VAL A 288 0.70 -15.85 20.96
C VAL A 288 0.70 -17.25 20.32
N ASN A 289 -0.23 -18.14 20.70
CA ASN A 289 -0.29 -19.53 20.23
C ASN A 289 -1.52 -19.86 19.38
N GLY A 290 -2.57 -19.03 19.40
CA GLY A 290 -3.81 -19.30 18.68
C GLY A 290 -3.77 -19.08 17.17
N ASP A 291 -2.73 -18.43 16.64
CA ASP A 291 -2.56 -18.18 15.22
C ASP A 291 -1.07 -18.15 14.81
N PHE A 292 -0.61 -19.19 14.10
CA PHE A 292 0.75 -19.30 13.57
C PHE A 292 1.15 -18.09 12.72
N SER A 293 0.24 -17.52 11.95
CA SER A 293 0.53 -16.39 11.07
C SER A 293 0.55 -15.05 11.84
N ALA A 294 -0.17 -14.94 12.96
CA ALA A 294 -0.03 -13.80 13.87
C ALA A 294 1.30 -13.86 14.63
N LEU A 295 1.68 -15.04 15.12
CA LEU A 295 2.96 -15.26 15.80
C LEU A 295 4.15 -14.94 14.88
N ALA A 296 4.11 -15.37 13.62
CA ALA A 296 5.17 -15.08 12.65
C ALA A 296 5.29 -13.58 12.33
N ARG A 297 4.17 -12.84 12.28
CA ARG A 297 4.16 -11.37 12.13
C ARG A 297 4.76 -10.67 13.33
N LEU A 298 4.35 -11.07 14.53
CA LEU A 298 4.88 -10.52 15.77
C LEU A 298 6.40 -10.77 15.87
N PHE A 299 6.85 -11.99 15.57
CA PHE A 299 8.28 -12.33 15.55
C PHE A 299 9.07 -11.45 14.59
N ARG A 300 8.55 -11.25 13.37
CA ARG A 300 9.17 -10.45 12.33
C ARG A 300 9.34 -8.98 12.70
N ALA A 301 8.42 -8.41 13.47
CA ALA A 301 8.56 -7.06 14.02
C ALA A 301 9.49 -7.04 15.26
N LEU A 302 9.42 -8.08 16.09
CA LEU A 302 10.17 -8.15 17.34
C LEU A 302 11.66 -8.40 17.12
N ALA A 303 12.05 -9.23 16.14
CA ALA A 303 13.45 -9.56 15.91
C ALA A 303 14.31 -8.32 15.63
N PRO A 304 13.98 -7.42 14.68
CA PRO A 304 14.72 -6.17 14.53
C PRO A 304 14.62 -5.28 15.78
N ALA A 305 13.47 -5.25 16.46
CA ALA A 305 13.29 -4.45 17.67
C ALA A 305 14.20 -4.87 18.83
N GLU A 306 14.47 -6.17 18.99
CA GLU A 306 15.44 -6.65 19.96
C GLU A 306 16.88 -6.28 19.56
N ALA A 307 17.20 -6.23 18.27
CA ALA A 307 18.50 -5.76 17.79
C ALA A 307 18.72 -4.27 18.12
N TRP A 308 17.67 -3.44 18.03
CA TRP A 308 17.77 -2.02 18.36
C TRP A 308 18.13 -1.75 19.83
N LYS A 309 17.73 -2.64 20.74
CA LYS A 309 18.02 -2.49 22.18
C LYS A 309 19.50 -2.69 22.50
N THR A 310 20.16 -3.57 21.76
CA THR A 310 21.57 -3.90 21.98
C THR A 310 22.51 -3.06 21.11
N ASP A 311 22.01 -2.52 20.00
CA ASP A 311 22.79 -1.76 19.03
C ASP A 311 22.17 -0.38 18.75
N TRP A 312 22.45 0.56 19.65
CA TRP A 312 21.89 1.92 19.59
C TRP A 312 22.35 2.70 18.35
N ALA A 313 23.56 2.44 17.86
CA ALA A 313 24.09 3.15 16.70
C ALA A 313 23.31 2.76 15.43
N HIS A 314 23.06 1.47 15.22
CA HIS A 314 22.24 1.02 14.10
C HIS A 314 20.75 1.28 14.29
N PHE A 315 20.26 1.42 15.54
CA PHE A 315 18.91 1.94 15.76
C PHE A 315 18.77 3.41 15.30
N LEU A 316 19.79 4.25 15.56
CA LEU A 316 19.77 5.66 15.17
C LEU A 316 19.96 5.88 13.67
N PHE A 317 20.94 5.19 13.07
CA PHE A 317 21.41 5.42 11.69
C PHE A 317 21.05 4.30 10.71
N GLY A 318 20.45 3.21 11.18
CA GLY A 318 20.08 2.07 10.35
C GLY A 318 21.22 1.09 10.11
N PHE A 319 20.84 -0.12 9.73
CA PHE A 319 21.71 -1.19 9.26
C PHE A 319 22.18 -0.98 7.82
N GLY A 320 21.57 -0.03 7.11
CA GLY A 320 21.82 0.25 5.70
C GLY A 320 20.82 -0.46 4.78
N ILE A 321 20.55 0.18 3.64
CA ILE A 321 19.74 -0.37 2.56
C ILE A 321 20.16 -1.80 2.22
N GLY A 322 19.21 -2.74 2.29
CA GLY A 322 19.42 -4.15 1.98
C GLY A 322 19.88 -5.02 3.15
N ASN A 323 20.14 -4.45 4.33
CA ASN A 323 20.69 -5.16 5.48
C ASN A 323 19.63 -5.53 6.54
N LEU A 324 18.35 -5.61 6.12
CA LEU A 324 17.25 -6.06 7.00
C LEU A 324 17.51 -7.47 7.56
N LYS A 325 18.16 -8.33 6.78
CA LYS A 325 18.59 -9.67 7.19
C LYS A 325 19.42 -9.64 8.46
N ASP A 326 20.40 -8.75 8.52
CA ASP A 326 21.36 -8.64 9.60
C ASP A 326 20.69 -8.11 10.86
N ALA A 327 19.77 -7.17 10.72
CA ALA A 327 18.94 -6.71 11.83
C ALA A 327 18.11 -7.85 12.43
N ILE A 328 17.45 -8.65 11.60
CA ILE A 328 16.69 -9.83 12.05
C ILE A 328 17.62 -10.86 12.71
N ALA A 329 18.76 -11.17 12.09
CA ALA A 329 19.70 -12.16 12.60
C ALA A 329 20.26 -11.79 13.98
N ARG A 330 20.59 -10.51 14.21
CA ARG A 330 21.10 -10.03 15.50
C ARG A 330 20.09 -10.13 16.63
N GLY A 331 18.83 -9.84 16.37
CA GLY A 331 17.77 -9.91 17.38
C GLY A 331 17.02 -11.24 17.44
N TYR A 332 17.30 -12.19 16.54
CA TYR A 332 16.58 -13.46 16.42
C TYR A 332 16.54 -14.22 17.76
N GLY A 333 17.69 -14.42 18.39
CA GLY A 333 17.80 -15.18 19.64
C GLY A 333 17.02 -14.54 20.79
N ALA A 334 17.16 -13.22 20.96
CA ALA A 334 16.43 -12.46 21.96
C ALA A 334 14.92 -12.47 21.72
N ALA A 335 14.48 -12.37 20.46
CA ALA A 335 13.07 -12.44 20.10
C ALA A 335 12.47 -13.84 20.37
N VAL A 336 13.22 -14.91 20.10
CA VAL A 336 12.82 -16.29 20.47
C VAL A 336 12.62 -16.39 21.99
N GLN A 337 13.57 -15.88 22.78
CA GLN A 337 13.47 -15.91 24.24
C GLN A 337 12.28 -15.09 24.74
N ALA A 338 12.10 -13.87 24.24
CA ALA A 338 10.99 -13.00 24.62
C ALA A 338 9.62 -13.63 24.29
N LEU A 339 9.47 -14.24 23.11
CA LEU A 339 8.22 -14.90 22.73
C LEU A 339 7.98 -16.18 23.52
N THR A 340 9.03 -16.93 23.84
CA THR A 340 8.92 -18.11 24.72
C THR A 340 8.51 -17.71 26.14
N ALA A 341 9.04 -16.60 26.65
CA ALA A 341 8.65 -16.05 27.95
C ALA A 341 7.18 -15.59 27.99
N MET A 342 6.63 -15.15 26.86
CA MET A 342 5.19 -14.85 26.71
C MET A 342 4.32 -16.11 26.52
N GLY A 343 4.89 -17.31 26.71
CA GLY A 343 4.21 -18.60 26.54
C GLY A 343 4.10 -19.06 25.08
N GLY A 344 4.74 -18.37 24.14
CA GLY A 344 4.76 -18.70 22.73
C GLY A 344 5.64 -19.91 22.40
N LYS A 345 5.34 -20.59 21.29
CA LYS A 345 6.20 -21.65 20.74
C LYS A 345 6.80 -21.22 19.39
N PRO A 346 7.73 -20.24 19.34
CA PRO A 346 8.27 -19.73 18.09
C PRO A 346 8.94 -20.81 17.25
N GLN A 347 9.58 -21.80 17.88
CA GLN A 347 10.27 -22.90 17.19
C GLN A 347 9.32 -23.93 16.56
N SER A 348 8.03 -23.98 16.94
CA SER A 348 7.06 -24.83 16.22
C SER A 348 6.56 -24.19 14.93
N ASN A 349 6.93 -22.94 14.64
CA ASN A 349 6.52 -22.23 13.45
C ASN A 349 7.63 -22.31 12.38
N GLU A 350 7.31 -22.92 11.24
CA GLU A 350 8.25 -23.04 10.12
C GLU A 350 8.70 -21.68 9.58
N GLU A 351 7.81 -20.70 9.49
CA GLU A 351 8.15 -19.37 8.99
C GLU A 351 9.20 -18.66 9.86
N ILE A 352 9.15 -18.88 11.18
CA ILE A 352 10.13 -18.32 12.12
C ILE A 352 11.46 -19.07 11.99
N ARG A 353 11.42 -20.41 11.94
CA ARG A 353 12.62 -21.24 11.75
C ARG A 353 13.35 -20.92 10.45
N LEU A 354 12.63 -20.63 9.38
CA LEU A 354 13.24 -20.24 8.10
C LEU A 354 13.98 -18.89 8.21
N LEU A 355 13.64 -18.02 9.16
CA LEU A 355 14.37 -16.75 9.35
C LEU A 355 15.75 -16.94 10.00
N SER A 356 15.99 -18.02 10.75
CA SER A 356 17.34 -18.28 11.31
C SER A 356 18.35 -18.69 10.25
N ASN A 357 17.89 -19.38 9.20
CA ASN A 357 18.73 -19.75 8.06
C ASN A 357 17.89 -19.70 6.77
N PRO A 358 17.70 -18.50 6.20
CA PRO A 358 16.80 -18.33 5.07
C PRO A 358 17.36 -19.03 3.81
N PRO A 359 16.56 -19.86 3.12
CA PRO A 359 16.98 -20.52 1.89
C PRO A 359 17.19 -19.56 0.72
N GLY A 360 16.86 -18.28 0.90
CA GLY A 360 17.14 -17.17 0.00
C GLY A 360 16.60 -15.84 0.54
N ASP A 361 17.04 -14.73 -0.05
CA ASP A 361 16.73 -13.39 0.48
C ASP A 361 15.25 -12.99 0.37
N HIS A 362 14.46 -13.69 -0.45
CA HIS A 362 13.01 -13.43 -0.58
C HIS A 362 12.17 -13.81 0.65
N TYR A 363 12.76 -14.48 1.64
CA TYR A 363 12.12 -14.83 2.91
C TYR A 363 12.28 -13.77 4.01
N ILE A 364 13.06 -12.73 3.73
CA ILE A 364 13.49 -11.73 4.70
C ILE A 364 12.62 -10.49 4.51
N PHE A 365 11.70 -10.30 5.45
CA PHE A 365 10.72 -9.23 5.42
C PHE A 365 10.08 -9.10 6.82
N THR A 366 9.56 -7.92 7.17
CA THR A 366 8.97 -7.70 8.51
C THR A 366 7.45 -7.61 8.51
N MET A 367 6.84 -7.45 7.32
CA MET A 367 5.44 -7.07 7.12
C MET A 367 5.06 -5.71 7.74
N SER A 368 6.05 -4.84 8.00
CA SER A 368 5.82 -3.50 8.55
C SER A 368 6.82 -2.49 7.98
N ALA A 369 6.36 -1.52 7.20
CA ALA A 369 7.24 -0.52 6.62
C ALA A 369 7.94 0.32 7.68
N TYR A 370 7.37 0.45 8.87
CA TYR A 370 8.02 1.16 9.98
C TYR A 370 9.21 0.38 10.52
N VAL A 371 9.06 -0.92 10.73
CA VAL A 371 10.15 -1.76 11.22
C VAL A 371 11.24 -1.83 10.16
N ASP A 372 10.89 -1.97 8.88
CA ASP A 372 11.85 -1.96 7.79
C ASP A 372 12.55 -0.61 7.67
N ALA A 373 11.81 0.50 7.71
CA ALA A 373 12.41 1.82 7.59
C ALA A 373 13.34 2.15 8.77
N ILE A 374 12.97 1.77 10.00
CA ILE A 374 13.84 1.94 11.17
C ILE A 374 15.06 1.03 11.06
N SER A 375 14.88 -0.22 10.62
CA SER A 375 15.98 -1.18 10.51
C SER A 375 16.96 -0.80 9.40
N GLU A 376 16.49 -0.39 8.23
CA GLU A 376 17.36 -0.05 7.10
C GLU A 376 17.96 1.36 7.23
N PHE A 377 17.18 2.35 7.69
CA PHE A 377 17.57 3.77 7.64
C PHE A 377 17.71 4.45 9.01
N GLY A 378 17.32 3.77 10.08
CA GLY A 378 17.35 4.31 11.44
C GLY A 378 16.13 5.15 11.80
N ILE A 379 15.90 5.29 13.11
CA ILE A 379 14.79 6.08 13.63
C ILE A 379 14.91 7.56 13.25
N LEU A 380 16.13 8.09 13.11
CA LEU A 380 16.36 9.50 12.76
C LEU A 380 15.79 9.80 11.37
N MET A 381 16.09 8.96 10.37
CA MET A 381 15.53 9.17 9.04
C MET A 381 14.03 8.96 9.02
N CYS A 382 13.49 7.98 9.75
CA CYS A 382 12.04 7.82 9.90
C CYS A 382 11.36 9.08 10.43
N LEU A 383 11.94 9.72 11.45
CA LEU A 383 11.45 10.98 12.00
C LEU A 383 11.57 12.13 10.99
N VAL A 384 12.68 12.23 10.25
CA VAL A 384 12.84 13.21 9.16
C VAL A 384 11.75 13.01 8.10
N GLY A 385 11.47 11.77 7.70
CA GLY A 385 10.39 11.46 6.76
C GLY A 385 9.01 11.91 7.27
N ALA A 386 8.71 11.65 8.55
CA ALA A 386 7.47 12.11 9.18
C ALA A 386 7.38 13.65 9.22
N VAL A 387 8.47 14.33 9.60
CA VAL A 387 8.56 15.79 9.60
C VAL A 387 8.35 16.35 8.20
N LEU A 388 8.99 15.78 7.17
CA LEU A 388 8.80 16.19 5.78
C LEU A 388 7.33 16.04 5.33
N LEU A 389 6.67 14.95 5.72
CA LEU A 389 5.25 14.73 5.43
C LEU A 389 4.37 15.80 6.09
N PHE A 390 4.58 16.09 7.39
CA PHE A 390 3.80 17.10 8.10
C PHE A 390 4.11 18.52 7.61
N MET A 391 5.36 18.83 7.30
CA MET A 391 5.74 20.10 6.66
C MET A 391 5.05 20.26 5.31
N HIS A 392 4.94 19.19 4.51
CA HIS A 392 4.21 19.22 3.25
C HIS A 392 2.73 19.51 3.44
N ILE A 393 2.08 18.89 4.44
CA ILE A 393 0.67 19.17 4.78
C ILE A 393 0.49 20.63 5.20
N THR A 394 1.33 21.12 6.11
CA THR A 394 1.28 22.49 6.64
C THR A 394 1.53 23.53 5.55
N ARG A 395 2.55 23.35 4.71
CA ARG A 395 2.88 24.28 3.62
C ARG A 395 1.76 24.40 2.58
N ASN A 396 1.00 23.32 2.36
CA ASN A 396 -0.13 23.33 1.44
C ASN A 396 -1.46 23.70 2.12
N GLY A 397 -1.47 24.10 3.40
CA GLY A 397 -2.68 24.50 4.13
C GLY A 397 -3.73 23.37 4.21
N ALA A 398 -3.30 22.11 4.17
CA ALA A 398 -4.18 20.98 3.92
C ALA A 398 -4.73 20.32 5.21
N TRP A 399 -4.57 20.96 6.37
CA TRP A 399 -5.08 20.46 7.65
C TRP A 399 -6.61 20.49 7.69
N ASN A 400 -7.22 19.33 7.54
CA ASN A 400 -8.64 19.12 7.79
C ASN A 400 -8.92 17.67 8.19
N LYS A 401 -10.15 17.41 8.62
CA LYS A 401 -10.62 16.11 9.10
C LYS A 401 -10.27 14.96 8.15
N MET A 402 -10.43 15.17 6.84
CA MET A 402 -10.12 14.17 5.82
C MET A 402 -8.63 13.85 5.81
N THR A 403 -7.77 14.88 5.78
CA THR A 403 -6.31 14.70 5.79
C THR A 403 -5.85 13.98 7.05
N VAL A 404 -6.37 14.35 8.24
CA VAL A 404 -6.01 13.70 9.50
C VAL A 404 -6.41 12.22 9.49
N CYS A 405 -7.65 11.91 9.10
CA CYS A 405 -8.11 10.52 9.01
C CYS A 405 -7.31 9.72 7.96
N TRP A 406 -6.89 10.36 6.87
CA TRP A 406 -6.05 9.72 5.87
C TRP A 406 -4.62 9.47 6.39
N VAL A 407 -4.01 10.38 7.16
CA VAL A 407 -2.73 10.11 7.82
C VAL A 407 -2.85 8.94 8.79
N VAL A 408 -3.92 8.87 9.59
CA VAL A 408 -4.18 7.73 10.49
C VAL A 408 -4.36 6.43 9.70
N LEU A 409 -5.08 6.48 8.57
CA LEU A 409 -5.24 5.34 7.68
C LEU A 409 -3.91 4.88 7.09
N LEU A 410 -3.05 5.80 6.64
CA LEU A 410 -1.70 5.46 6.16
C LEU A 410 -0.89 4.80 7.28
N ALA A 411 -0.91 5.38 8.48
CA ALA A 411 -0.22 4.80 9.63
C ALA A 411 -0.66 3.35 9.90
N TYR A 412 -1.98 3.12 9.87
CA TYR A 412 -2.54 1.79 10.02
C TYR A 412 -2.11 0.83 8.90
N LEU A 413 -2.18 1.24 7.63
CA LEU A 413 -1.86 0.37 6.49
C LEU A 413 -0.38 -0.01 6.45
N TYR A 414 0.53 0.93 6.70
CA TYR A 414 1.98 0.71 6.66
C TYR A 414 2.52 -0.01 7.92
N ILE A 415 1.76 -0.09 9.01
CA ILE A 415 2.07 -1.02 10.11
C ILE A 415 2.01 -2.48 9.61
N GLN A 416 1.16 -2.75 8.63
CA GLN A 416 0.83 -4.10 8.19
C GLN A 416 1.39 -4.44 6.79
N PHE A 417 2.20 -3.55 6.24
CA PHE A 417 2.82 -3.72 4.93
C PHE A 417 4.09 -2.90 4.80
N GLU A 418 5.04 -3.48 4.10
CA GLU A 418 6.41 -2.99 4.02
C GLU A 418 6.79 -2.32 2.70
N GLY A 419 6.03 -2.54 1.62
CA GLY A 419 6.44 -2.06 0.30
C GLY A 419 6.42 -0.53 0.20
N TYR A 420 7.61 0.07 0.09
CA TYR A 420 7.80 1.51 -0.09
C TYR A 420 7.14 2.06 -1.37
N ALA A 421 7.00 1.21 -2.39
CA ALA A 421 6.38 1.56 -3.66
C ALA A 421 4.84 1.63 -3.60
N PHE A 422 4.22 1.28 -2.47
CA PHE A 422 2.77 1.25 -2.37
C PHE A 422 2.13 2.61 -2.58
N TYR A 423 1.07 2.62 -3.39
CA TYR A 423 0.53 3.85 -3.96
C TYR A 423 -0.11 4.79 -2.94
N ALA A 424 -0.52 4.30 -1.77
CA ALA A 424 -1.33 5.07 -0.82
C ALA A 424 -0.63 6.34 -0.31
N LEU A 425 0.65 6.25 0.08
CA LEU A 425 1.42 7.41 0.54
C LEU A 425 1.64 8.42 -0.61
N TRP A 426 2.01 7.93 -1.79
CA TRP A 426 2.30 8.78 -2.95
C TRP A 426 1.05 9.50 -3.45
N LEU A 427 -0.10 8.82 -3.45
CA LEU A 427 -1.41 9.39 -3.74
C LEU A 427 -1.76 10.49 -2.73
N PHE A 428 -1.53 10.26 -1.44
CA PHE A 428 -1.76 11.24 -0.38
C PHE A 428 -0.90 12.49 -0.57
N ILE A 429 0.42 12.33 -0.73
CA ILE A 429 1.37 13.44 -0.95
C ILE A 429 0.94 14.27 -2.16
N TRP A 430 0.56 13.59 -3.24
CA TRP A 430 0.10 14.23 -4.46
C TRP A 430 -1.22 15.02 -4.25
N VAL A 431 -2.25 14.43 -3.63
CA VAL A 431 -3.53 15.10 -3.33
C VAL A 431 -3.35 16.31 -2.42
N VAL A 432 -2.54 16.18 -1.37
CA VAL A 432 -2.24 17.29 -0.45
C VAL A 432 -1.62 18.45 -1.21
N GLY A 433 -0.70 18.18 -2.13
CA GLY A 433 -0.10 19.22 -2.95
C GLY A 433 -1.11 19.90 -3.88
N THR A 434 -2.11 19.18 -4.41
CA THR A 434 -3.02 19.73 -5.43
C THR A 434 -4.12 20.62 -4.88
N ARG A 435 -4.41 20.57 -3.57
CA ARG A 435 -5.47 21.39 -2.96
C ARG A 435 -5.29 22.90 -3.10
N VAL A 436 -4.06 23.39 -3.27
CA VAL A 436 -3.76 24.79 -3.59
C VAL A 436 -4.38 25.23 -4.93
N TYR A 437 -4.62 24.31 -5.87
CA TYR A 437 -5.20 24.63 -7.18
C TYR A 437 -6.73 24.62 -7.22
N GLY A 438 -7.40 23.85 -6.35
CA GLY A 438 -8.86 23.88 -6.22
C GLY A 438 -9.33 25.27 -5.78
N GLN A 439 -8.68 25.83 -4.76
CA GLN A 439 -8.98 27.18 -4.27
C GLN A 439 -8.67 28.27 -5.30
N LYS A 440 -7.54 28.18 -6.05
CA LYS A 440 -7.22 29.16 -7.10
C LYS A 440 -8.17 29.13 -8.30
N ARG A 441 -8.71 27.95 -8.65
CA ARG A 441 -9.65 27.80 -9.78
C ARG A 441 -11.05 28.33 -9.45
N ASP A 442 -11.47 28.23 -8.18
CA ASP A 442 -12.74 28.79 -7.70
C ASP A 442 -12.64 30.31 -7.49
N SER A 443 -11.51 30.83 -6.99
CA SER A 443 -11.30 32.28 -6.87
C SER A 443 -11.13 33.00 -8.23
N GLY A 444 -10.75 32.28 -9.29
CA GLY A 444 -10.65 32.83 -10.65
C GLY A 444 -11.98 32.89 -11.42
N LYS A 445 -13.05 32.27 -10.92
CA LYS A 445 -14.40 32.31 -11.53
C LYS A 445 -15.36 33.30 -10.86
N GLN A 446 -14.94 33.97 -9.78
CA GLN A 446 -15.77 34.91 -9.03
C GLN A 446 -15.55 36.39 -9.37
N LEU A 447 -14.77 36.72 -10.41
CA LEU A 447 -14.44 38.12 -10.76
C LEU A 447 -14.84 38.57 -12.18
N SER A 448 -15.87 37.97 -12.80
CA SER A 448 -16.43 38.51 -14.07
C SER A 448 -17.95 38.46 -14.14
N ALA A 449 -18.62 38.80 -13.05
CA ALA A 449 -20.06 39.07 -13.05
C ALA A 449 -20.34 40.27 -12.13
N SER A 450 -19.99 41.45 -12.62
CA SER A 450 -20.57 42.74 -12.23
C SER A 450 -20.49 43.66 -13.42
#